data_AF-A0A0D6LV35-F1
#
_entry.id   AF-A0A0D6LV35-F1
#
_cell.length_a   1.000
_cell.length_b   1.000
_cell.length_c   1.000
_cell.angle_alpha   90.00
_cell.angle_beta   90.00
_cell.angle_gamma   90.00
#
_symmetry.space_group_name_H-M   'P 1'
#
loop_
_entity.id
_entity.type
_entity.pdbx_description
1 polymer ?
#
loop_
_entity_poly.entity_id
_entity_poly.type
_entity_poly.pdbx_seq_one_letter_code
_entity_poly.pdbx_strand_id
1 'polypeptide(L)'
;MGATCCLLAEGNYGCCPVEHANCCADHLHCCPSGYNCDATGQRCIQAESFHTIDSYVKFHSTPIRSKPGIDLGDAGEGEIDEQLQPVACGYRRTCPAHSTCCEVPDEGRTKHMCCPLKNGVCCENACCPPGYHCRPNGKCEKHAARDGFIDFGF
;
A
#
# COMPACT_ATOMS: atom_id res chain seq x y z
N MET A 1 -9.11 -9.01 13.35
CA MET A 1 -10.25 -8.66 12.47
C MET A 1 -10.25 -9.65 11.33
N GLY A 2 -11.24 -10.55 11.30
CA GLY A 2 -11.38 -11.55 10.24
C GLY A 2 -12.16 -10.98 9.05
N ALA A 3 -11.84 -11.45 7.85
CA ALA A 3 -12.55 -11.13 6.61
C ALA A 3 -12.72 -12.40 5.79
N THR A 4 -13.85 -12.54 5.10
CA THR A 4 -14.14 -13.70 4.25
C THR A 4 -14.04 -13.31 2.79
N CYS A 5 -13.23 -13.99 2.00
CA CYS A 5 -13.08 -13.66 0.58
C CYS A 5 -13.94 -14.58 -0.30
N CYS A 6 -14.66 -13.96 -1.22
CA CYS A 6 -15.63 -14.57 -2.13
C CYS A 6 -15.27 -14.24 -3.58
N LEU A 7 -15.74 -15.03 -4.53
CA LEU A 7 -15.62 -14.71 -5.96
C LEU A 7 -16.50 -13.50 -6.33
N LEU A 8 -16.02 -12.67 -7.25
CA LEU A 8 -16.71 -11.56 -7.91
C LEU A 8 -17.19 -11.96 -9.30
N ALA A 9 -18.09 -11.15 -9.86
CA ALA A 9 -18.65 -11.36 -11.20
C ALA A 9 -17.58 -11.32 -12.29
N GLU A 10 -16.52 -10.52 -12.09
CA GLU A 10 -15.38 -10.44 -13.01
C GLU A 10 -14.40 -11.63 -12.91
N GLY A 11 -14.66 -12.62 -12.06
CA GLY A 11 -13.78 -13.77 -11.85
C GLY A 11 -12.60 -13.52 -10.89
N ASN A 12 -12.52 -12.32 -10.32
CA ASN A 12 -11.57 -11.98 -9.27
C ASN A 12 -12.14 -12.30 -7.88
N TYR A 13 -11.32 -12.14 -6.83
CA TYR A 13 -11.78 -12.26 -5.44
C TYR A 13 -12.05 -10.88 -4.84
N GLY A 14 -12.98 -10.86 -3.88
CA GLY A 14 -13.29 -9.68 -3.09
C GLY A 14 -13.70 -10.11 -1.70
N CYS A 15 -13.40 -9.28 -0.73
CA CYS A 15 -13.52 -9.67 0.66
C CYS A 15 -14.67 -8.94 1.33
N CYS A 16 -15.34 -9.67 2.20
CA CYS A 16 -16.39 -9.19 3.07
C CYS A 16 -15.77 -8.65 4.35
N PRO A 17 -16.30 -7.53 4.88
CA PRO A 17 -15.80 -6.94 6.11
C PRO A 17 -16.10 -7.78 7.36
N VAL A 18 -16.88 -8.86 7.20
CA VAL A 18 -17.27 -9.77 8.28
C VAL A 18 -16.62 -11.15 8.10
N GLU A 19 -16.32 -11.78 9.24
CA GLU A 19 -15.84 -13.15 9.30
C GLU A 19 -16.97 -14.17 9.09
N HIS A 20 -16.62 -15.33 8.53
CA HIS A 20 -17.56 -16.41 8.22
C HIS A 20 -18.78 -15.94 7.41
N ALA A 21 -18.56 -15.06 6.43
CA ALA A 21 -19.61 -14.50 5.60
C ALA A 21 -20.13 -15.54 4.59
N ASN A 22 -21.44 -15.56 4.37
CA ASN A 22 -22.06 -16.28 3.26
C ASN A 22 -21.99 -15.42 1.99
N CYS A 23 -21.37 -15.95 0.94
CA CYS A 23 -21.23 -15.27 -0.34
C CYS A 23 -22.55 -15.34 -1.13
N CYS A 24 -23.08 -14.20 -1.57
CA CYS A 24 -24.25 -14.18 -2.44
C CYS A 24 -23.89 -14.59 -3.88
N ALA A 25 -24.85 -15.21 -4.57
CA ALA A 25 -24.72 -15.59 -5.99
C ALA A 25 -24.69 -14.39 -6.95
N ASP A 26 -25.11 -13.21 -6.48
CA ASP A 26 -24.95 -11.92 -7.17
C ASP A 26 -23.47 -11.51 -7.33
N HIS A 27 -22.56 -12.22 -6.65
CA HIS A 27 -21.11 -12.02 -6.68
C HIS A 27 -20.60 -10.65 -6.19
N LEU A 28 -21.46 -9.67 -5.93
CA LEU A 28 -21.08 -8.37 -5.38
C LEU A 28 -21.31 -8.27 -3.87
N HIS A 29 -22.26 -9.03 -3.34
CA HIS A 29 -22.75 -8.91 -1.97
C HIS A 29 -22.44 -10.14 -1.11
N CYS A 30 -22.46 -9.96 0.20
CA CYS A 30 -22.36 -11.03 1.17
C CYS A 30 -23.13 -10.76 2.47
N CYS A 31 -23.47 -11.85 3.15
CA CYS A 31 -24.21 -11.85 4.39
C CYS A 31 -23.36 -12.38 5.55
N PRO A 32 -23.58 -11.93 6.79
CA PRO A 32 -22.89 -12.47 7.95
C PRO A 32 -23.32 -13.92 8.23
N SER A 33 -22.56 -14.61 9.08
CA SER A 33 -22.89 -15.98 9.49
C SER A 33 -24.31 -16.09 10.04
N GLY A 34 -25.04 -17.13 9.62
CA GLY A 34 -26.44 -17.35 10.00
C GLY A 34 -27.47 -16.57 9.19
N TYR A 35 -27.05 -15.81 8.17
CA TYR A 35 -27.95 -15.15 7.22
C TYR A 35 -27.73 -15.68 5.79
N ASN A 36 -28.82 -15.78 5.03
CA ASN A 36 -28.80 -16.17 3.62
C ASN A 36 -29.17 -14.99 2.75
N CYS A 37 -28.65 -14.93 1.53
CA CYS A 37 -28.98 -13.88 0.60
C CYS A 37 -30.38 -14.09 0.01
N ASP A 38 -31.13 -13.01 -0.14
CA ASP A 38 -32.33 -12.97 -0.99
C ASP A 38 -31.95 -13.21 -2.46
N ALA A 39 -32.92 -13.53 -3.32
CA ALA A 39 -32.73 -13.79 -4.75
C ALA A 39 -32.02 -12.63 -5.49
N THR A 40 -32.14 -11.41 -4.97
CA THR A 40 -31.48 -10.20 -5.51
C THR A 40 -30.09 -9.94 -4.93
N GLY A 41 -29.67 -10.69 -3.90
CA GLY A 41 -28.38 -10.51 -3.22
C GLY A 41 -28.26 -9.28 -2.31
N GLN A 42 -29.22 -8.34 -2.39
CA GLN A 42 -29.16 -7.05 -1.68
C GLN A 42 -29.53 -7.15 -0.19
N ARG A 43 -30.27 -8.21 0.18
CA ARG A 43 -30.77 -8.44 1.54
C ARG A 43 -30.33 -9.78 2.07
N CYS A 44 -30.14 -9.81 3.38
CA CYS A 44 -29.76 -10.96 4.15
C CYS A 44 -30.94 -11.36 5.05
N ILE A 45 -31.49 -12.55 4.82
CA ILE A 45 -32.62 -13.14 5.53
C ILE A 45 -32.12 -14.19 6.53
N GLN A 46 -32.54 -14.07 7.79
CA GLN A 46 -32.34 -15.11 8.81
C GLN A 46 -33.60 -15.97 8.92
N ALA A 47 -33.48 -17.26 8.59
CA ALA A 47 -34.62 -18.17 8.51
C ALA A 47 -35.33 -18.40 9.86
N GLU A 48 -34.62 -18.28 10.98
CA GLU A 48 -35.16 -18.59 12.32
C GLU A 48 -35.88 -17.42 12.99
N SER A 49 -35.48 -16.19 12.70
CA SER A 49 -35.94 -14.98 13.40
C SER A 49 -36.73 -14.02 12.52
N PHE A 50 -36.89 -14.32 11.22
CA PHE A 50 -37.42 -13.40 10.20
C PHE A 50 -36.71 -12.04 10.17
N HIS A 51 -35.48 -11.98 10.69
CA HIS A 51 -34.70 -10.75 10.67
C HIS A 51 -34.09 -10.55 9.28
N THR A 52 -34.34 -9.38 8.71
CA THR A 52 -33.77 -8.92 7.45
C THR A 52 -32.85 -7.75 7.69
N ILE A 53 -31.61 -7.90 7.25
CA ILE A 53 -30.62 -6.83 7.22
C ILE A 53 -30.16 -6.58 5.80
N ASP A 54 -29.60 -5.41 5.55
CA ASP A 54 -28.96 -5.13 4.27
C ASP A 54 -27.65 -5.91 4.15
N SER A 55 -27.37 -6.37 2.93
CA SER A 55 -26.14 -7.09 2.64
C SER A 55 -24.92 -6.19 2.68
N TYR A 56 -23.77 -6.79 2.94
CA TYR A 56 -22.48 -6.11 2.86
C TYR A 56 -21.96 -6.16 1.43
N VAL A 57 -21.46 -5.02 0.95
CA VAL A 57 -20.78 -4.95 -0.34
C VAL A 57 -19.36 -5.48 -0.18
N LYS A 58 -18.96 -6.39 -1.06
CA LYS A 58 -17.58 -6.86 -1.15
C LYS A 58 -16.69 -5.73 -1.63
N PHE A 59 -15.53 -5.54 -1.02
CA PHE A 59 -14.48 -4.72 -1.61
C PHE A 59 -13.58 -5.61 -2.46
N HIS A 60 -13.06 -5.08 -3.56
CA HIS A 60 -12.05 -5.79 -4.34
C HIS A 60 -10.93 -6.24 -3.41
N SER A 61 -10.52 -7.51 -3.51
CA SER A 61 -9.30 -7.91 -2.83
C SER A 61 -8.19 -7.00 -3.34
N THR A 62 -7.25 -6.62 -2.46
CA THR A 62 -5.98 -6.10 -2.99
C THR A 62 -5.53 -7.10 -4.04
N PRO A 63 -5.18 -6.66 -5.26
CA PRO A 63 -4.73 -7.59 -6.27
C PRO A 63 -3.64 -8.40 -5.59
N ILE A 64 -3.82 -9.72 -5.52
CA ILE A 64 -2.68 -10.59 -5.28
C ILE A 64 -1.76 -10.15 -6.39
N ARG A 65 -0.70 -9.42 -6.06
CA ARG A 65 0.41 -9.24 -6.99
C ARG A 65 0.81 -10.67 -7.20
N SER A 66 0.28 -11.26 -8.27
CA SER A 66 0.48 -12.65 -8.61
C SER A 66 1.99 -12.72 -8.62
N LYS A 67 2.59 -13.27 -7.56
CA LYS A 67 3.94 -13.75 -7.72
C LYS A 67 3.73 -14.73 -8.85
N PRO A 68 4.29 -14.49 -10.05
CA PRO A 68 4.28 -15.54 -11.04
C PRO A 68 4.74 -16.78 -10.29
N GLY A 69 3.97 -17.87 -10.38
CA GLY A 69 4.42 -19.13 -9.83
C GLY A 69 5.82 -19.32 -10.37
N ILE A 70 6.81 -19.30 -9.48
CA ILE A 70 8.17 -19.63 -9.87
C ILE A 70 8.08 -21.13 -10.12
N ASP A 71 7.80 -21.49 -11.37
CA ASP A 71 8.19 -22.79 -11.87
C ASP A 71 9.72 -22.78 -11.78
N LEU A 72 10.27 -23.60 -10.89
CA LEU A 72 11.70 -23.90 -10.84
C LEU A 72 12.01 -24.76 -12.07
N GLY A 73 11.95 -24.10 -13.22
CA GLY A 73 12.12 -24.65 -14.55
C GLY A 73 12.88 -23.64 -15.38
N ASP A 74 14.20 -23.80 -15.35
CA ASP A 74 15.17 -23.36 -16.35
C ASP A 74 15.38 -21.85 -16.58
N ALA A 75 16.65 -21.46 -16.65
CA ALA A 75 17.12 -20.09 -16.71
C ALA A 75 16.65 -19.36 -17.98
N GLY A 76 15.64 -18.51 -17.83
CA GLY A 76 15.34 -17.43 -18.77
C GLY A 76 15.79 -16.10 -18.19
N GLU A 77 16.93 -15.61 -18.68
CA GLU A 77 17.38 -14.22 -18.57
C GLU A 77 16.34 -13.28 -19.21
N GLY A 78 15.30 -12.95 -18.44
CA GLY A 78 14.33 -11.93 -18.79
C GLY A 78 14.84 -10.56 -18.39
N GLU A 79 14.96 -9.67 -19.38
CA GLU A 79 15.34 -8.27 -19.23
C GLU A 79 14.53 -7.61 -18.09
N ILE A 80 15.24 -7.30 -16.99
CA ILE A 80 14.73 -6.39 -15.98
C ILE A 80 14.58 -5.04 -16.65
N ASP A 81 13.35 -4.52 -16.72
CA ASP A 81 13.11 -3.12 -17.06
C ASP A 81 14.02 -2.26 -16.15
N GLU A 82 15.02 -1.64 -16.77
CA GLU A 82 16.18 -1.03 -16.12
C GLU A 82 15.81 0.17 -15.22
N GLN A 83 14.51 0.46 -15.08
CA GLN A 83 13.96 1.58 -14.33
C GLN A 83 13.29 1.18 -13.01
N LEU A 84 13.20 -0.12 -12.69
CA LEU A 84 12.54 -0.62 -11.46
C LEU A 84 13.51 -1.25 -10.44
N GLN A 85 14.76 -0.79 -10.37
CA GLN A 85 15.73 -1.33 -9.41
C GLN A 85 15.42 -0.87 -7.97
N PRO A 86 15.28 -1.81 -7.00
CA PRO A 86 15.09 -1.46 -5.60
C PRO A 86 16.36 -0.83 -5.02
N VAL A 87 16.21 0.27 -4.30
CA VAL A 87 17.33 0.96 -3.65
C VAL A 87 17.69 0.22 -2.36
N ALA A 88 18.93 -0.28 -2.25
CA ALA A 88 19.41 -0.91 -1.02
C ALA A 88 19.49 0.12 0.11
N CYS A 89 18.91 -0.20 1.26
CA CYS A 89 18.75 0.73 2.37
C CYS A 89 19.06 0.04 3.71
N GLY A 90 20.35 -0.19 3.99
CA GLY A 90 20.80 -0.88 5.21
C GLY A 90 20.56 -2.40 5.25
N TYR A 91 20.73 -3.02 6.42
CA TYR A 91 20.69 -4.48 6.58
C TYR A 91 19.28 -5.06 6.34
N ARG A 92 19.10 -5.78 5.22
CA ARG A 92 17.84 -6.40 4.75
C ARG A 92 16.68 -5.45 4.46
N ARG A 93 16.93 -4.16 4.28
CA ARG A 93 15.90 -3.17 3.94
C ARG A 93 16.15 -2.63 2.53
N THR A 94 15.09 -2.56 1.74
CA THR A 94 15.12 -2.04 0.38
C THR A 94 13.95 -1.08 0.21
N CYS A 95 14.18 -0.02 -0.56
CA CYS A 95 13.18 0.98 -0.89
C CYS A 95 12.76 0.81 -2.36
N PRO A 96 11.50 1.18 -2.72
CA PRO A 96 11.00 1.05 -4.09
C PRO A 96 11.83 1.86 -5.10
N ALA A 97 11.69 1.55 -6.38
CA ALA A 97 12.33 2.34 -7.44
C ALA A 97 11.93 3.82 -7.31
N HIS A 98 12.87 4.74 -7.60
CA HIS A 98 12.71 6.20 -7.47
C HIS A 98 12.52 6.76 -6.04
N SER A 99 12.77 5.95 -5.00
CA SER A 99 12.77 6.42 -3.61
C SER A 99 14.18 6.62 -3.06
N THR A 100 14.35 7.56 -2.12
CA THR A 100 15.63 7.84 -1.47
C THR A 100 15.70 7.15 -0.10
N CYS A 101 16.75 6.37 0.15
CA CYS A 101 17.00 5.79 1.46
C CYS A 101 17.53 6.87 2.42
N CYS A 102 16.91 6.98 3.59
CA CYS A 102 17.30 7.91 4.63
C CYS A 102 17.80 7.16 5.87
N GLU A 103 19.02 7.46 6.30
CA GLU A 103 19.63 6.95 7.52
C GLU A 103 19.47 8.00 8.62
N VAL A 104 18.63 7.71 9.61
CA VAL A 104 18.37 8.61 10.75
C VAL A 104 18.99 7.98 12.01
N PRO A 105 19.89 8.68 12.71
CA PRO A 105 20.41 8.21 13.99
C PRO A 105 19.35 8.38 15.09
N ASP A 106 18.94 7.29 15.74
CA ASP A 106 17.97 7.27 16.83
C ASP A 106 18.59 6.55 18.03
N GLU A 107 19.01 7.31 19.05
CA GLU A 107 19.54 6.82 20.35
C GLU A 107 20.47 5.57 20.24
N GLY A 108 21.44 5.61 19.32
CA GLY A 108 22.43 4.54 19.12
C GLY A 108 22.02 3.41 18.17
N ARG A 109 20.83 3.49 17.54
CA ARG A 109 20.39 2.59 16.46
C ARG A 109 20.12 3.39 15.18
N THR A 110 20.74 3.00 14.07
CA THR A 110 20.45 3.62 12.76
C THR A 110 19.10 3.16 12.24
N LYS A 111 18.11 4.06 12.24
CA LYS A 111 16.79 3.84 11.65
C LYS A 111 16.84 4.19 10.17
N HIS A 112 16.37 3.27 9.34
CA HIS A 112 16.32 3.46 7.89
C HIS A 112 14.88 3.74 7.45
N MET A 113 14.63 4.83 6.74
CA MET A 113 13.30 5.16 6.20
C MET A 113 13.37 5.43 4.69
N CYS A 114 12.32 5.02 3.97
CA CYS A 114 12.24 5.23 2.53
C CYS A 114 11.49 6.53 2.24
N CYS A 115 12.16 7.49 1.63
CA CYS A 115 11.53 8.70 1.13
C CYS A 115 10.96 8.46 -0.28
N PRO A 116 9.66 8.69 -0.52
CA PRO A 116 9.04 8.47 -1.83
C PRO A 116 9.51 9.45 -2.92
N LEU A 117 10.23 10.51 -2.54
CA LEU A 117 10.73 11.52 -3.47
C LEU A 117 12.14 11.16 -3.92
N LYS A 118 12.37 11.18 -5.22
CA LYS A 118 13.71 11.14 -5.81
C LYS A 118 14.48 12.38 -5.34
N ASN A 119 15.63 12.18 -4.69
CA ASN A 119 16.47 13.24 -4.11
C ASN A 119 15.76 14.05 -3.00
N GLY A 120 14.83 13.43 -2.28
CA GLY A 120 14.22 14.06 -1.11
C GLY A 120 15.25 14.32 0.01
N VAL A 121 15.04 15.39 0.76
CA VAL A 121 15.85 15.71 1.95
C VAL A 121 15.29 14.96 3.14
N CYS A 122 16.14 14.15 3.78
CA CYS A 122 15.79 13.31 4.91
C CYS A 122 15.75 14.12 6.22
N CYS A 123 14.63 14.08 6.93
CA CYS A 123 14.49 14.59 8.29
C CYS A 123 14.26 13.45 9.27
N GLU A 124 14.34 13.74 10.58
CA GLU A 124 14.22 12.76 11.66
C GLU A 124 12.99 11.82 11.54
N ASN A 125 11.83 12.37 11.17
CA ASN A 125 10.60 11.59 10.95
C ASN A 125 9.81 12.04 9.70
N ALA A 126 10.43 12.80 8.80
CA ALA A 126 9.75 13.35 7.61
C ALA A 126 10.68 13.31 6.39
N CYS A 127 10.09 13.32 5.19
CA CYS A 127 10.85 13.57 3.97
C CYS A 127 10.37 14.85 3.29
N CYS A 128 11.33 15.70 2.94
CA CYS A 128 11.08 16.95 2.25
C CYS A 128 11.44 16.86 0.76
N PRO A 129 10.75 17.60 -0.11
CA PRO A 129 11.11 17.69 -1.51
C PRO A 129 12.51 18.31 -1.72
N PRO A 130 13.17 18.04 -2.86
CA PRO A 130 14.47 18.64 -3.17
C PRO A 130 14.38 20.17 -3.12
N GLY A 131 15.36 20.81 -2.50
CA GLY A 131 15.40 22.27 -2.28
C GLY A 131 14.66 22.76 -1.03
N TYR A 132 14.17 21.85 -0.19
CA TYR A 132 13.58 22.17 1.11
C TYR A 132 14.49 21.71 2.26
N HIS A 133 14.52 22.48 3.34
CA HIS A 133 15.28 22.22 4.57
C HIS A 133 14.33 21.80 5.71
N CYS A 134 14.82 20.91 6.57
CA CYS A 134 14.09 20.41 7.73
C CYS A 134 14.13 21.42 8.89
N ARG A 135 12.99 22.00 9.27
CA ARG A 135 12.87 22.69 10.57
C ARG A 135 12.64 21.68 11.72
N PRO A 136 13.00 22.03 12.97
CA PRO A 136 12.59 21.26 14.14
C PRO A 136 11.06 21.14 14.14
N ASN A 137 10.55 19.94 14.45
CA ASN A 137 9.15 19.47 14.28
C ASN A 137 8.76 18.89 12.89
N GLY A 138 9.72 18.57 12.02
CA GLY A 138 9.42 17.86 10.77
C GLY A 138 8.73 18.71 9.70
N LYS A 139 8.82 20.04 9.79
CA LYS A 139 8.33 20.96 8.76
C LYS A 139 9.38 21.17 7.68
N CYS A 140 8.94 21.12 6.42
CA CYS A 140 9.79 21.35 5.26
C CYS A 140 9.72 22.80 4.81
N GLU A 141 10.86 23.46 4.68
CA GLU A 141 10.92 24.87 4.33
C GLU A 141 11.72 25.06 3.06
N LYS A 142 11.13 25.74 2.08
CA LYS A 142 11.85 26.01 0.84
C LYS A 142 13.06 26.88 1.18
N HIS A 143 14.25 26.47 0.73
CA HIS A 143 15.36 27.41 0.71
C HIS A 143 14.91 28.57 -0.19
N ALA A 144 14.71 29.76 0.38
CA ALA A 144 14.60 30.96 -0.44
C ALA A 144 15.88 30.97 -1.27
N ALA A 145 15.73 30.93 -2.60
CA ALA A 145 16.87 30.95 -3.50
C ALA A 145 17.72 32.18 -3.18
N ARG A 146 18.82 31.99 -2.45
CA ARG A 146 19.95 32.89 -2.49
C ARG A 146 20.96 32.23 -3.41
N ASP A 147 20.68 32.32 -4.70
CA ASP A 147 21.71 32.10 -5.71
C ASP A 147 22.34 33.45 -6.08
N GLY A 148 23.64 33.56 -5.75
CA GLY A 148 24.66 34.53 -6.20
C GLY A 148 24.45 36.03 -5.89
N PHE A 149 25.44 36.83 -5.52
CA PHE A 149 26.89 36.66 -5.53
C PHE A 149 27.50 37.72 -4.59
N ILE A 150 28.53 37.33 -3.85
CA ILE A 150 29.38 38.19 -3.01
C ILE A 150 30.42 38.87 -3.90
N ASP A 151 30.68 40.16 -3.61
CA ASP A 151 31.92 40.92 -3.85
C ASP A 151 32.62 40.86 -5.22
N PHE A 152 32.46 41.93 -6.02
CA PHE A 152 33.53 42.40 -6.90
C PHE A 152 34.41 43.38 -6.11
N GLY A 153 35.49 42.87 -5.52
CA GLY A 153 36.66 43.66 -5.16
C GLY A 153 37.81 43.35 -6.11
N PHE A 154 38.08 44.25 -7.06
CA PHE A 154 39.40 44.58 -7.64
C PHE A 154 39.29 45.90 -8.40
#